data_AF-A0A965EUU1-F1
#
_entry.id   AF-A0A965EUU1-F1
#
_cell.length_a   1.000
_cell.length_b   1.000
_cell.length_c   1.000
_cell.angle_alpha   90.00
_cell.angle_beta   90.00
_cell.angle_gamma   90.00
#
_symmetry.space_group_name_H-M   'P 1'
#
loop_
_entity.id
_entity.type
_entity.pdbx_description
1 polymer ?
#
loop_
_entity_poly.entity_id
_entity_poly.type
_entity_poly.pdbx_seq_one_letter_code
_entity_poly.pdbx_strand_id
1 'polypeptide(L)'
;MAYNSTIITKKKRCVNCGNIDYWFSKKMCKQCATIHSTQKRLEEFEDDTESFQNLVQDLDHVFSQYIRNRYADKTGIVECYTCGKKHTIAEIQCGHFMGRSNLSTRWMEQNCRPQCMECNYFKTGNIEEFEYKLHEENNAIVEYLRETARQTEKPTKDELKGLILEYRAKLNLVKKKFIEK
;
A
#
# COMPACT_ATOMS: atom_id res chain seq x y z
N MET A 1 49.27 2.30 -45.92
CA MET A 1 48.98 0.88 -46.16
C MET A 1 47.72 0.53 -45.37
N ALA A 2 46.61 0.24 -46.05
CA ALA A 2 45.34 -0.07 -45.39
C ALA A 2 45.30 -1.57 -45.03
N TYR A 3 45.24 -1.88 -43.74
CA TYR A 3 45.09 -3.26 -43.26
C TYR A 3 43.62 -3.67 -43.33
N ASN A 4 43.23 -4.35 -44.41
CA ASN A 4 41.95 -5.04 -44.47
C ASN A 4 42.02 -6.34 -43.66
N SER A 5 41.41 -6.34 -42.48
CA SER A 5 41.19 -7.54 -41.67
C SER A 5 40.13 -8.43 -42.33
N THR A 6 40.54 -9.58 -42.89
CA THR A 6 39.66 -10.55 -43.58
C THR A 6 39.14 -11.61 -42.61
N ILE A 7 38.59 -11.22 -41.45
CA ILE A 7 37.94 -12.19 -40.55
C ILE A 7 36.50 -12.40 -41.04
N ILE A 8 36.29 -13.44 -41.88
CA ILE A 8 34.95 -13.89 -42.29
C ILE A 8 34.39 -14.75 -41.16
N THR A 9 33.55 -14.17 -40.31
CA THR A 9 32.80 -14.94 -39.31
C THR A 9 31.80 -15.85 -40.03
N LYS A 10 31.86 -17.17 -39.75
CA LYS A 10 30.94 -18.15 -40.34
C LYS A 10 29.62 -18.15 -39.57
N LYS A 11 28.49 -18.10 -40.29
CA LYS A 11 27.16 -18.36 -39.73
C LYS A 11 27.08 -19.80 -39.23
N LYS A 12 26.34 -20.00 -38.14
CA LYS A 12 26.19 -21.29 -37.44
C LYS A 12 24.71 -21.57 -37.20
N ARG A 13 24.37 -22.84 -36.96
CA ARG A 13 23.01 -23.23 -36.61
C ARG A 13 22.65 -22.68 -35.22
N CYS A 14 21.57 -21.91 -35.12
CA CYS A 14 20.98 -21.46 -33.85
C CYS A 14 20.48 -22.68 -33.06
N VAL A 15 20.84 -22.77 -31.78
CA VAL A 15 20.39 -23.89 -30.92
C VAL A 15 18.90 -23.88 -30.59
N ASN A 16 18.24 -22.72 -30.73
CA ASN A 16 16.82 -22.56 -30.41
C ASN A 16 15.91 -22.78 -31.63
N CYS A 17 16.12 -22.01 -32.72
CA CYS A 17 15.26 -22.09 -33.91
C CYS A 17 15.85 -22.89 -35.07
N GLY A 18 17.09 -23.37 -34.97
CA GLY A 18 17.74 -24.14 -36.03
C GLY A 18 18.15 -23.33 -37.27
N ASN A 19 17.88 -22.03 -37.33
CA ASN A 19 18.26 -21.18 -38.46
C ASN A 19 19.79 -20.96 -38.54
N ILE A 20 20.33 -20.82 -39.75
CA ILE A 20 21.76 -20.55 -39.99
C ILE A 20 22.00 -19.04 -39.89
N ASP A 21 22.54 -18.60 -38.76
CA ASP A 21 22.79 -17.19 -38.47
C ASP A 21 24.04 -17.01 -37.59
N TYR A 22 24.45 -15.78 -37.32
CA TYR A 22 25.51 -15.50 -36.35
C TYR A 22 25.05 -15.84 -34.94
N TRP A 23 25.88 -16.55 -34.19
CA TRP A 23 25.67 -16.72 -32.76
C TRP A 23 25.84 -15.38 -32.05
N PHE A 24 24.76 -14.90 -31.45
CA PHE A 24 24.74 -13.64 -30.73
C PHE A 24 25.05 -13.86 -29.25
N SER A 25 24.26 -14.70 -28.57
CA SER A 25 24.46 -15.07 -27.17
C SER A 25 23.98 -16.50 -26.95
N LYS A 26 24.64 -17.23 -26.04
CA LYS A 26 24.29 -18.63 -25.68
C LYS A 26 24.05 -19.54 -26.91
N LYS A 27 24.81 -19.34 -27.99
CA LYS A 27 24.68 -20.07 -29.27
C LYS A 27 23.32 -19.90 -30.00
N MET A 28 22.55 -18.88 -29.64
CA MET A 28 21.30 -18.49 -30.31
C MET A 28 21.53 -17.36 -31.32
N CYS A 29 20.66 -17.27 -32.32
CA CYS A 29 20.58 -16.08 -33.19
C CYS A 29 20.07 -14.87 -32.39
N LYS A 30 20.24 -13.67 -32.93
CA LYS A 30 19.83 -12.41 -32.27
C LYS A 30 18.36 -12.43 -31.87
N GLN A 31 17.47 -12.85 -32.77
CA GLN A 31 16.02 -12.91 -32.53
C GLN A 31 15.67 -13.84 -31.36
N CYS A 32 16.16 -15.08 -31.37
CA CYS A 32 15.87 -16.03 -30.28
C CYS A 32 16.48 -15.58 -28.96
N ALA A 33 17.67 -14.98 -28.97
CA ALA A 33 18.29 -14.43 -27.75
C ALA A 33 17.48 -13.27 -27.18
N THR A 34 16.92 -12.40 -28.03
CA THR A 34 16.03 -11.30 -27.62
C THR A 34 14.69 -11.81 -27.11
N ILE A 35 14.08 -12.80 -27.77
CA ILE A 35 12.82 -13.40 -27.31
C ILE A 35 13.02 -14.02 -25.93
N HIS A 36 14.06 -14.83 -25.74
CA HIS A 36 14.37 -15.44 -24.45
C HIS A 36 14.63 -14.39 -23.36
N SER A 37 15.32 -13.28 -23.67
CA SER A 37 15.55 -12.24 -22.66
C SER A 37 14.28 -11.45 -22.33
N THR A 38 13.36 -11.27 -23.29
CA THR A 38 12.06 -10.65 -23.06
C THR A 38 11.12 -11.56 -22.27
N GLN A 39 11.04 -12.85 -22.60
CA GLN A 39 10.26 -13.83 -21.84
C GLN A 39 10.70 -13.90 -20.39
N LYS A 40 12.01 -14.01 -20.15
CA LYS A 40 12.54 -13.99 -18.79
C LYS A 40 12.18 -12.71 -18.02
N ARG A 41 12.23 -11.55 -18.68
CA ARG A 41 11.81 -10.29 -18.06
C ARG A 41 10.32 -10.31 -17.73
N LEU A 42 9.46 -10.80 -18.64
CA LEU A 42 8.02 -10.91 -18.40
C LEU A 42 7.69 -11.87 -17.24
N GLU A 43 8.37 -13.02 -17.15
CA GLU A 43 8.24 -13.95 -16.01
C GLU A 43 8.67 -13.30 -14.68
N GLU A 44 9.72 -12.47 -14.68
CA GLU A 44 10.13 -11.67 -13.52
C GLU A 44 9.11 -10.55 -13.18
N PHE A 45 8.35 -10.06 -14.16
CA PHE A 45 7.27 -9.07 -13.95
C PHE A 45 5.95 -9.71 -13.49
N GLU A 46 5.70 -10.97 -13.86
CA GLU A 46 4.49 -11.74 -13.49
C GLU A 46 4.62 -12.47 -12.15
N ASP A 47 5.80 -12.48 -11.53
CA ASP A 47 5.97 -12.97 -10.17
C ASP A 47 5.08 -12.12 -9.23
N ASP A 48 4.19 -12.81 -8.49
CA ASP A 48 3.24 -12.29 -7.48
C ASP A 48 4.03 -11.85 -6.22
N THR A 49 4.98 -10.96 -6.49
CA THR A 49 6.10 -10.46 -5.68
C THR A 49 5.68 -9.50 -4.59
N GLU A 50 4.40 -9.14 -4.49
CA GLU A 50 4.02 -8.08 -3.58
C GLU A 50 4.27 -8.55 -2.14
N SER A 51 5.29 -7.93 -1.54
CA SER A 51 5.75 -8.31 -0.22
C SER A 51 4.65 -8.00 0.78
N PHE A 52 4.57 -8.79 1.85
CA PHE A 52 3.61 -8.51 2.93
C PHE A 52 3.73 -7.06 3.43
N GLN A 53 4.96 -6.53 3.49
CA GLN A 53 5.20 -5.16 3.91
C GLN A 53 4.68 -4.13 2.91
N ASN A 54 4.79 -4.38 1.61
CA ASN A 54 4.24 -3.49 0.58
C ASN A 54 2.72 -3.44 0.66
N LEU A 55 2.06 -4.59 0.83
CA LEU A 55 0.61 -4.67 1.03
C LEU A 55 0.18 -3.91 2.29
N VAL A 56 0.91 -4.06 3.40
CA VAL A 56 0.65 -3.31 4.64
C VAL A 56 0.79 -1.80 4.41
N GLN A 57 1.81 -1.35 3.68
CA GLN A 57 2.04 0.06 3.39
C GLN A 57 0.94 0.66 2.48
N ASP A 58 0.53 -0.07 1.45
CA ASP A 58 -0.57 0.34 0.58
C ASP A 58 -1.89 0.41 1.35
N LEU A 59 -2.17 -0.60 2.18
CA LEU A 59 -3.35 -0.62 3.04
C LEU A 59 -3.35 0.54 4.05
N ASP A 60 -2.24 0.78 4.75
CA ASP A 60 -2.09 1.93 5.65
C ASP A 60 -2.35 3.26 4.93
N HIS A 61 -1.84 3.39 3.71
CA HIS A 61 -1.99 4.61 2.92
C HIS A 61 -3.45 4.87 2.54
N VAL A 62 -4.15 3.88 1.98
CA VAL A 62 -5.55 4.04 1.60
C VAL A 62 -6.47 4.16 2.81
N PHE A 63 -6.23 3.38 3.86
CA PHE A 63 -7.03 3.40 5.09
C PHE A 63 -6.91 4.76 5.81
N SER A 64 -5.70 5.29 5.94
CA SER A 64 -5.46 6.63 6.50
C SER A 64 -6.18 7.71 5.71
N GLN A 65 -6.16 7.65 4.37
CA GLN A 65 -6.93 8.58 3.56
C GLN A 65 -8.43 8.43 3.80
N TYR A 66 -8.95 7.20 3.84
CA TYR A 66 -10.37 6.94 4.10
C TYR A 66 -10.82 7.55 5.43
N ILE A 67 -10.12 7.30 6.53
CA ILE A 67 -10.46 7.87 7.85
C ILE A 67 -10.47 9.40 7.78
N ARG A 68 -9.39 10.02 7.31
CA ARG A 68 -9.30 11.50 7.26
C ARG A 68 -10.39 12.13 6.40
N ASN A 69 -10.67 11.55 5.23
CA ASN A 69 -11.71 12.05 4.34
C ASN A 69 -13.11 11.79 4.89
N ARG A 70 -13.34 10.66 5.58
CA ARG A 70 -14.67 10.30 6.12
C ARG A 70 -15.15 11.36 7.11
N TYR A 71 -14.28 11.76 8.03
CA TYR A 71 -14.59 12.73 9.10
C TYR A 71 -14.49 14.20 8.68
N ALA A 72 -13.98 14.50 7.48
CA ALA A 72 -13.98 15.86 6.97
C ALA A 72 -15.39 16.33 6.57
N ASP A 73 -15.67 17.62 6.69
CA ASP A 73 -16.87 18.23 6.12
C ASP A 73 -16.76 18.40 4.59
N LYS A 74 -17.79 18.96 3.95
CA LYS A 74 -17.81 19.19 2.48
C LYS A 74 -16.72 20.16 2.00
N THR A 75 -16.18 20.99 2.89
CA THR A 75 -15.11 21.96 2.58
C THR A 75 -13.70 21.37 2.76
N GLY A 76 -13.60 20.11 3.21
CA GLY A 76 -12.33 19.45 3.46
C GLY A 76 -11.69 19.82 4.80
N ILE A 77 -12.48 20.39 5.72
CA ILE A 77 -12.05 20.69 7.09
C ILE A 77 -12.45 19.53 8.00
N VAL A 78 -11.54 19.15 8.89
CA VAL A 78 -11.68 18.03 9.80
C VAL A 78 -11.17 18.42 11.17
N GLU A 79 -11.86 17.96 12.21
CA GLU A 79 -11.51 18.24 13.59
C GLU A 79 -10.60 17.15 14.15
N CYS A 80 -9.55 17.55 14.88
CA CYS A 80 -8.74 16.62 15.65
C CYS A 80 -9.60 16.01 16.76
N TYR A 81 -9.70 14.68 16.73
CA TYR A 81 -10.56 13.93 17.62
C TYR A 81 -10.33 14.27 19.10
N THR A 82 -9.07 14.39 19.52
CA THR A 82 -8.75 14.59 20.94
C THR A 82 -8.75 16.06 21.35
N CYS A 83 -8.18 16.98 20.57
CA CYS A 83 -8.07 18.39 20.99
C CYS A 83 -9.10 19.36 20.39
N GLY A 84 -9.95 18.91 19.46
CA GLY A 84 -10.99 19.74 18.86
C GLY A 84 -10.50 20.81 17.88
N LYS A 85 -9.19 20.89 17.60
CA LYS A 85 -8.65 21.85 16.63
C LYS A 85 -9.00 21.43 15.20
N LYS A 86 -9.37 22.40 14.37
CA LYS A 86 -9.68 22.19 12.95
C LYS A 86 -8.42 22.21 12.10
N HIS A 87 -8.36 21.30 11.14
CA HIS A 87 -7.27 21.12 10.19
C HIS A 87 -7.83 20.82 8.81
N THR A 88 -7.02 21.02 7.78
CA THR A 88 -7.32 20.45 6.46
C THR A 88 -7.04 18.94 6.45
N ILE A 89 -7.66 18.20 5.51
CA ILE A 89 -7.37 16.77 5.31
C ILE A 89 -5.86 16.50 5.11
N ALA A 90 -5.15 17.43 4.47
CA ALA A 90 -3.72 17.29 4.19
C ALA A 90 -2.85 17.36 5.47
N GLU A 91 -3.25 18.16 6.45
CA GLU A 91 -2.50 18.42 7.67
C GLU A 91 -2.80 17.43 8.79
N ILE A 92 -3.97 16.79 8.77
CA ILE A 92 -4.37 15.84 9.81
C ILE A 92 -3.82 14.43 9.53
N GLN A 93 -3.68 13.62 10.58
CA GLN A 93 -3.21 12.24 10.54
C GLN A 93 -4.31 11.25 10.95
N CYS A 94 -4.08 9.95 10.72
CA CYS A 94 -4.92 8.87 11.23
C CYS A 94 -4.38 8.38 12.59
N GLY A 95 -4.95 8.88 13.68
CA GLY A 95 -4.63 8.43 15.04
C GLY A 95 -5.29 7.09 15.35
N HIS A 96 -4.63 6.28 16.17
CA HIS A 96 -5.11 4.96 16.59
C HIS A 96 -5.21 4.92 18.12
N PHE A 97 -6.30 4.37 18.66
CA PHE A 97 -6.42 4.10 20.09
C PHE A 97 -5.50 2.94 20.50
N MET A 98 -5.72 1.76 19.92
CA MET A 98 -4.78 0.64 19.99
C MET A 98 -3.73 0.81 18.91
N GLY A 99 -2.47 0.95 19.34
CA GLY A 99 -1.35 1.28 18.46
C GLY A 99 -1.17 0.31 17.28
N ARG A 100 -0.56 0.83 16.21
CA ARG A 100 -0.36 0.15 14.92
C ARG A 100 0.32 -1.22 14.99
N SER A 101 1.07 -1.52 16.05
CA SER A 101 1.69 -2.84 16.24
C SER A 101 0.67 -3.98 16.39
N ASN A 102 -0.56 -3.67 16.80
CA ASN A 102 -1.64 -4.63 16.95
C ASN A 102 -2.36 -4.81 15.61
N LEU A 103 -1.97 -5.82 14.82
CA LEU A 103 -2.52 -6.02 13.47
C LEU A 103 -4.03 -6.27 13.46
N SER A 104 -4.55 -6.95 14.48
CA SER A 104 -5.97 -7.27 14.66
C SER A 104 -6.87 -6.03 14.72
N THR A 105 -6.34 -4.90 15.22
CA THR A 105 -7.09 -3.64 15.35
C THR A 105 -6.62 -2.52 14.43
N ARG A 106 -5.49 -2.71 13.72
CA ARG A 106 -4.82 -1.66 12.93
C ARG A 106 -5.72 -1.02 11.89
N TRP A 107 -6.53 -1.82 11.19
CA TRP A 107 -7.45 -1.34 10.13
C TRP A 107 -8.93 -1.44 10.51
N MET A 108 -9.22 -1.46 11.81
CA MET A 108 -10.58 -1.33 12.32
C MET A 108 -10.96 0.15 12.38
N GLU A 109 -12.04 0.52 11.71
CA GLU A 109 -12.51 1.91 11.67
C GLU A 109 -12.85 2.45 13.08
N GLN A 110 -13.32 1.58 13.96
CA GLN A 110 -13.63 1.86 15.36
C GLN A 110 -12.38 2.29 16.15
N ASN A 111 -11.21 1.75 15.79
CA ASN A 111 -9.94 2.00 16.45
C ASN A 111 -9.31 3.36 16.03
N CYS A 112 -9.83 3.99 14.97
CA CYS A 112 -9.12 5.07 14.29
C CYS A 112 -9.93 6.36 14.20
N ARG A 113 -9.30 7.49 14.48
CA ARG A 113 -9.90 8.83 14.37
C ARG A 113 -8.90 9.84 13.81
N PRO A 114 -9.34 10.93 13.17
CA PRO A 114 -8.43 11.98 12.73
C PRO A 114 -7.74 12.63 13.94
N GLN A 115 -6.43 12.78 13.90
CA GLN A 115 -5.68 13.48 14.95
C GLN A 115 -4.64 14.41 14.35
N CYS A 116 -4.44 15.57 14.96
CA CYS A 116 -3.39 16.49 14.57
C CYS A 116 -2.00 15.96 14.99
N MET A 117 -0.95 16.50 14.38
CA MET A 117 0.43 16.11 14.66
C MET A 117 0.80 16.25 16.15
N GLU A 118 0.33 17.32 16.81
CA GLU A 118 0.53 17.53 18.25
C GLU A 118 0.00 16.36 19.08
N CYS A 119 -1.26 15.98 18.86
CA CYS A 119 -1.89 14.93 19.65
C CYS A 119 -1.38 13.54 19.28
N ASN A 120 -1.24 13.25 17.98
CA ASN A 120 -0.88 11.91 17.51
C ASN A 120 0.60 11.61 17.72
N TYR A 121 1.48 12.51 17.29
CA TYR A 121 2.92 12.28 17.32
C TYR A 121 3.55 12.75 18.65
N PHE A 122 3.40 14.04 18.99
CA PHE A 122 4.09 14.62 20.15
C PHE A 122 3.52 14.14 21.49
N LYS A 123 2.21 13.91 21.57
CA LYS A 123 1.54 13.33 22.74
C LYS A 123 1.27 11.83 22.63
N THR A 124 1.89 11.15 21.66
CA THR A 124 1.77 9.68 21.52
C THR A 124 0.31 9.20 21.50
N GLY A 125 -0.52 9.80 20.65
CA GLY A 125 -1.94 9.48 20.49
C GLY A 125 -2.88 10.20 21.46
N ASN A 126 -2.37 10.91 22.48
CA ASN A 126 -3.16 11.56 23.53
C ASN A 126 -4.24 10.61 24.10
N ILE A 127 -3.80 9.41 24.50
CA ILE A 127 -4.64 8.22 24.70
C ILE A 127 -5.72 8.41 25.76
N GLU A 128 -5.43 9.12 26.86
CA GLU A 128 -6.42 9.38 27.92
C GLU A 128 -7.65 10.12 27.38
N GLU A 129 -7.43 11.20 26.63
CA GLU A 129 -8.50 11.96 25.97
C GLU A 129 -9.17 11.16 24.85
N PHE A 130 -8.40 10.33 24.13
CA PHE A 130 -8.95 9.43 23.11
C PHE A 130 -9.93 8.47 23.75
N GLU A 131 -9.52 7.79 24.82
CA GLU A 131 -10.30 6.82 25.57
C GLU A 131 -11.59 7.44 26.12
N TYR A 132 -11.47 8.61 26.76
CA TYR A 132 -12.63 9.34 27.28
C TYR A 132 -13.66 9.59 26.18
N LYS A 133 -13.25 10.16 25.04
CA LYS A 133 -14.16 10.42 23.92
C LYS A 133 -14.71 9.15 23.28
N LEU A 134 -13.91 8.10 23.24
CA LEU A 134 -14.32 6.83 22.69
C LEU A 134 -15.38 6.14 23.57
N HIS A 135 -15.27 6.29 24.90
CA HIS A 135 -16.32 5.89 25.85
C HIS A 135 -17.60 6.69 25.66
N GLU A 136 -17.51 8.01 25.47
CA GLU A 136 -18.67 8.88 25.21
C GLU A 136 -19.38 8.51 23.90
N GLU A 137 -18.64 8.12 22.86
CA GLU A 137 -19.24 7.62 21.61
C GLU A 137 -19.90 6.25 21.79
N ASN A 138 -19.20 5.32 22.43
CA ASN A 138 -19.69 3.96 22.69
C ASN A 138 -18.86 3.28 23.77
N ASN A 139 -19.39 3.24 24.99
CA ASN A 139 -18.72 2.65 26.14
C ASN A 139 -18.23 1.20 25.91
N ALA A 140 -18.94 0.39 25.12
CA ALA A 140 -18.56 -1.00 24.87
C ALA A 140 -17.34 -1.16 23.95
N ILE A 141 -16.98 -0.12 23.20
CA ILE A 141 -15.96 -0.21 22.14
C ILE A 141 -14.54 -0.24 22.70
N VAL A 142 -14.29 0.41 23.83
CA VAL A 142 -12.96 0.49 24.45
C VAL A 142 -12.49 -0.89 24.88
N GLU A 143 -13.34 -1.62 25.62
CA GLU A 143 -12.99 -2.96 26.08
C GLU A 143 -12.88 -3.93 24.91
N TYR A 144 -13.81 -3.87 23.95
CA TYR A 144 -13.75 -4.67 22.73
C TYR A 144 -12.43 -4.48 21.96
N LEU A 145 -11.96 -3.24 21.80
CA LEU A 145 -10.69 -2.97 21.11
C LEU A 145 -9.48 -3.47 21.90
N ARG A 146 -9.50 -3.36 23.24
CA ARG A 146 -8.44 -3.88 24.11
C ARG A 146 -8.34 -5.40 24.04
N GLU A 147 -9.48 -6.08 24.10
CA GLU A 147 -9.56 -7.53 23.95
C GLU A 147 -9.07 -7.98 22.58
N THR A 148 -9.54 -7.32 21.52
CA THR A 148 -9.15 -7.64 20.13
C THR A 148 -7.66 -7.40 19.91
N ALA A 149 -7.08 -6.34 20.49
CA ALA A 149 -5.64 -6.05 20.36
C ALA A 149 -4.74 -7.11 21.02
N ARG A 150 -5.25 -7.90 21.97
CA ARG A 150 -4.51 -9.03 22.55
C ARG A 150 -4.42 -10.23 21.60
N GLN A 151 -5.26 -10.28 20.56
CA GLN A 151 -5.17 -11.31 19.53
C GLN A 151 -3.93 -11.06 18.67
N THR A 152 -3.12 -12.10 18.46
CA THR A 152 -1.85 -12.03 17.74
C THR A 152 -1.93 -12.60 16.32
N GLU A 153 -3.14 -12.86 15.82
CA GLU A 153 -3.34 -13.39 14.48
C GLU A 153 -2.91 -12.37 13.42
N LYS A 154 -2.16 -12.87 12.45
CA LYS A 154 -1.60 -12.06 11.37
C LYS A 154 -2.46 -12.27 10.13
N PRO A 155 -2.93 -11.20 9.47
CA PRO A 155 -3.68 -11.35 8.23
C PRO A 155 -2.79 -11.98 7.16
N THR A 156 -3.43 -12.76 6.30
CA THR A 156 -2.87 -13.29 5.07
C THR A 156 -2.70 -12.19 4.03
N LYS A 157 -1.89 -12.45 2.99
CA LYS A 157 -1.75 -11.50 1.88
C LYS A 157 -3.08 -11.26 1.16
N ASP A 158 -3.90 -12.29 1.02
CA ASP A 158 -5.19 -12.19 0.33
C ASP A 158 -6.19 -11.34 1.11
N GLU A 159 -6.19 -11.44 2.45
CA GLU A 159 -6.97 -10.54 3.29
C GLU A 159 -6.51 -9.08 3.16
N LEU A 160 -5.20 -8.83 3.13
CA LEU A 160 -4.68 -7.48 2.89
C LEU A 160 -5.11 -6.94 1.52
N LYS A 161 -4.98 -7.75 0.45
CA LYS A 161 -5.44 -7.40 -0.90
C LYS A 161 -6.95 -7.09 -0.91
N GLY A 162 -7.76 -7.90 -0.21
CA GLY A 162 -9.19 -7.68 -0.03
C GLY A 162 -9.51 -6.35 0.66
N LEU A 163 -8.85 -6.06 1.78
CA LEU A 163 -9.01 -4.80 2.52
C LEU A 163 -8.58 -3.58 1.69
N ILE A 164 -7.51 -3.69 0.89
CA ILE A 164 -7.07 -2.61 0.00
C ILE A 164 -8.18 -2.29 -1.02
N LEU A 165 -8.76 -3.30 -1.65
CA LEU A 165 -9.86 -3.11 -2.60
C LEU A 165 -11.08 -2.46 -1.93
N GLU A 166 -11.45 -2.95 -0.74
CA GLU A 166 -12.56 -2.41 0.05
C GLU A 166 -12.35 -0.93 0.38
N TYR A 167 -11.20 -0.57 0.96
CA TYR A 167 -10.95 0.79 1.38
C TYR A 167 -10.71 1.76 0.22
N ARG A 168 -10.22 1.28 -0.94
CA ARG A 168 -10.20 2.07 -2.18
C ARG A 168 -11.62 2.42 -2.62
N ALA A 169 -12.53 1.44 -2.60
CA ALA A 169 -13.94 1.67 -2.94
C ALA A 169 -14.60 2.65 -1.96
N LYS A 170 -14.43 2.43 -0.64
CA LYS A 170 -14.95 3.33 0.41
C LYS A 170 -14.39 4.74 0.28
N LEU A 171 -13.08 4.90 0.04
CA LEU A 171 -12.44 6.20 -0.16
C LEU A 171 -13.04 6.95 -1.35
N ASN A 172 -13.25 6.26 -2.47
CA ASN A 172 -13.86 6.86 -3.66
C ASN A 172 -15.29 7.34 -3.39
N LEU A 173 -16.09 6.57 -2.66
CA LEU A 173 -17.44 6.99 -2.25
C LEU A 173 -17.41 8.23 -1.36
N VAL A 174 -16.55 8.24 -0.35
CA VAL A 174 -16.41 9.38 0.57
C VAL A 174 -15.96 10.64 -0.18
N LYS A 175 -15.06 10.52 -1.16
CA LYS A 175 -14.56 11.68 -1.92
C LYS A 175 -15.63 12.35 -2.80
N LYS A 176 -16.74 11.69 -3.11
CA LYS A 176 -17.83 12.29 -3.91
C LYS A 176 -18.42 13.54 -3.25
N LYS A 177 -18.44 13.59 -1.91
CA LYS A 177 -19.00 14.73 -1.16
C LYS A 177 -18.27 16.07 -1.36
N PHE A 178 -17.06 16.04 -1.93
CA PHE A 178 -16.28 17.24 -2.25
C PHE A 178 -16.55 17.77 -3.67
N ILE A 179 -17.21 16.97 -4.52
CA ILE A 179 -17.49 17.29 -5.93
C ILE A 179 -18.92 17.77 -6.10
N GLU A 180 -19.84 17.20 -5.31
CA GLU A 180 -21.27 17.55 -5.31
C GLU A 180 -21.47 18.89 -4.60
N LYS A 181 -21.70 19.95 -5.39
CA LYS A 181 -22.06 21.30 -4.93
C LYS A 181 -23.46 21.33 -4.31
#